data_AF-A0A0M9EEF7-F1
#
_entry.id   AF-A0A0M9EEF7-F1
#
_cell.length_a   1.000
_cell.length_b   1.000
_cell.length_c   1.000
_cell.angle_alpha   90.00
_cell.angle_beta   90.00
_cell.angle_gamma   90.00
#
_symmetry.space_group_name_H-M   'P 1'
#
loop_
_entity.id
_entity.type
_entity.pdbx_description
1 polymer ?
#
loop_
_entity_poly.entity_id
_entity_poly.type
_entity_poly.pdbx_seq_one_letter_code
_entity_poly.pdbx_strand_id
1 'polypeptide(L)'
;MITRRAALGLFAATPVAYALTSPAAMAAEPEVFQNPTAINGYDPVAYFNDGKPVEGSGANVVEWNSANWHFATPQNAAKFLENPEAFAPVFGGYCAYAASKGYLAPTVPEAWTIHEDKLYLNYNLQAQKLWREDVPGNIVKGLANWPGILG
;
A
#
# COMPACT_ATOMS: atom_id res chain seq x y z
N MET A 1 43.04 66.11 -36.72
CA MET A 1 43.76 64.94 -37.28
C MET A 1 42.73 63.83 -37.51
N ILE A 2 42.56 63.41 -38.76
CA ILE A 2 41.70 62.30 -39.21
C ILE A 2 42.34 60.98 -38.69
N THR A 3 41.64 59.96 -38.16
CA THR A 3 41.11 58.82 -38.95
C THR A 3 40.67 57.63 -38.07
N ARG A 4 39.55 57.02 -38.51
CA ARG A 4 39.30 55.57 -38.76
C ARG A 4 39.60 54.53 -37.67
N ARG A 5 38.55 53.78 -37.28
CA ARG A 5 38.43 52.30 -37.22
C ARG A 5 37.16 51.96 -36.40
N ALA A 6 36.03 51.62 -37.00
CA ALA A 6 35.64 50.29 -37.48
C ALA A 6 35.69 49.20 -36.38
N ALA A 7 34.51 48.77 -35.90
CA ALA A 7 34.22 47.36 -35.62
C ALA A 7 32.70 47.19 -35.38
N LEU A 8 32.08 46.39 -36.25
CA LEU A 8 30.80 45.74 -36.00
C LEU A 8 30.90 44.86 -34.76
N GLY A 9 29.87 44.87 -33.92
CA GLY A 9 29.62 43.87 -32.89
C GLY A 9 28.21 43.32 -33.05
N LEU A 10 28.09 42.25 -33.83
CA LEU A 10 26.86 41.49 -34.03
C LEU A 10 26.65 40.61 -32.78
N PHE A 11 25.77 41.00 -31.85
CA PHE A 11 25.34 40.10 -30.78
C PHE A 11 24.19 39.24 -31.28
N ALA A 12 24.53 38.06 -31.80
CA ALA A 12 23.57 37.00 -32.06
C ALA A 12 23.02 36.49 -30.71
N ALA A 13 21.77 36.81 -30.41
CA ALA A 13 21.06 36.26 -29.26
C ALA A 13 20.69 34.80 -29.55
N THR A 14 21.42 33.85 -28.97
CA THR A 14 21.02 32.45 -28.95
C THR A 14 20.03 32.23 -27.80
N PRO A 15 18.79 31.79 -28.06
CA PRO A 15 17.89 31.40 -26.98
C PRO A 15 18.40 30.07 -26.40
N VAL A 16 18.94 30.12 -25.18
CA VAL A 16 19.24 28.93 -24.39
C VAL A 16 17.90 28.30 -24.01
N ALA A 17 17.50 27.26 -24.74
CA ALA A 17 16.33 26.46 -24.40
C ALA A 17 16.62 25.70 -23.09
N TYR A 18 16.10 26.20 -21.97
CA TYR A 18 16.03 25.46 -20.72
C TYR A 18 15.09 24.28 -20.93
N ALA A 19 15.66 23.10 -21.19
CA ALA A 19 14.92 21.85 -21.12
C ALA A 19 14.50 21.63 -19.65
N LEU A 20 13.24 21.91 -19.34
CA LEU A 20 12.60 21.56 -18.07
C LEU A 20 12.49 20.03 -18.02
N THR A 21 13.51 19.36 -17.49
CA THR A 21 13.40 17.96 -17.10
C THR A 21 12.58 17.94 -15.80
N SER A 22 11.31 17.58 -15.91
CA SER A 22 10.51 17.31 -14.71
C SER A 22 11.06 16.04 -14.07
N PRO A 23 11.47 16.04 -12.78
CA PRO A 23 11.84 14.80 -12.12
C PRO A 23 10.60 13.89 -12.11
N ALA A 24 10.81 12.61 -12.46
CA ALA A 24 9.77 11.61 -12.25
C ALA A 24 9.47 11.54 -10.75
N ALA A 25 8.26 11.93 -10.36
CA ALA A 25 7.78 11.69 -9.01
C ALA A 25 7.61 10.17 -8.84
N MET A 26 8.45 9.55 -8.01
CA MET A 26 8.19 8.19 -7.52
C MET A 26 6.94 8.28 -6.65
N ALA A 27 5.84 7.67 -7.08
CA ALA A 27 4.62 7.61 -6.30
C ALA A 27 4.77 6.53 -5.22
N ALA A 28 4.47 6.88 -3.97
CA ALA A 28 4.37 5.91 -2.90
C ALA A 28 3.24 4.92 -3.21
N GLU A 29 3.43 3.67 -2.79
CA GLU A 29 2.40 2.65 -2.79
C GLU A 29 1.27 3.03 -1.81
N PRO A 30 0.01 2.68 -2.10
CA PRO A 30 -1.10 2.99 -1.21
C PRO A 30 -0.97 2.22 0.11
N GLU A 31 -1.41 2.85 1.20
CA GLU A 31 -1.41 2.22 2.52
C GLU A 31 -2.27 0.95 2.55
N VAL A 32 -3.39 0.94 1.83
CA VAL A 32 -4.20 -0.27 1.63
C VAL A 32 -3.88 -0.91 0.29
N PHE A 33 -3.40 -2.16 0.33
CA PHE A 33 -3.25 -2.98 -0.86
C PHE A 33 -4.62 -3.26 -1.49
N GLN A 34 -4.75 -2.96 -2.78
CA GLN A 34 -5.98 -3.14 -3.53
C GLN A 34 -5.70 -3.62 -4.96
N ASN A 35 -6.46 -4.63 -5.42
CA ASN A 35 -6.40 -5.13 -6.79
C ASN A 35 -7.72 -5.82 -7.21
N PRO A 36 -8.68 -5.10 -7.82
CA PRO A 36 -8.85 -3.65 -7.76
C PRO A 36 -9.45 -3.18 -6.41
N THR A 37 -9.87 -4.12 -5.57
CA THR A 37 -10.53 -3.90 -4.27
C THR A 37 -9.55 -4.22 -3.14
N ALA A 38 -9.72 -3.57 -1.99
CA ALA A 38 -8.96 -3.83 -0.77
C ALA A 38 -8.88 -5.32 -0.48
N ILE A 39 -7.69 -5.80 -0.13
CA ILE A 39 -7.40 -7.19 0.25
C ILE A 39 -7.97 -8.25 -0.71
N ASN A 40 -7.95 -7.92 -2.02
CA ASN A 40 -8.49 -8.76 -3.11
C ASN A 40 -10.00 -9.05 -3.00
N GLY A 41 -10.76 -8.16 -2.34
CA GLY A 41 -12.22 -8.26 -2.24
C GLY A 41 -12.75 -9.19 -1.15
N TYR A 42 -11.90 -9.65 -0.24
CA TYR A 42 -12.32 -10.47 0.90
C TYR A 42 -12.82 -9.61 2.06
N ASP A 43 -13.77 -10.14 2.82
CA ASP A 43 -14.35 -9.48 3.98
C ASP A 43 -13.39 -9.56 5.18
N PRO A 44 -12.81 -8.44 5.66
CA PRO A 44 -11.88 -8.46 6.80
C PRO A 44 -12.57 -8.86 8.11
N VAL A 45 -13.86 -8.59 8.26
CA VAL A 45 -14.64 -8.90 9.47
C VAL A 45 -14.89 -10.40 9.59
N ALA A 46 -15.01 -11.10 8.47
CA ALA A 46 -15.24 -12.55 8.44
C ALA A 46 -14.08 -13.35 9.04
N TYR A 47 -12.83 -12.87 8.93
CA TYR A 47 -11.68 -13.53 9.58
C TYR A 47 -11.85 -13.64 11.10
N PHE A 48 -12.48 -12.64 11.72
CA PHE A 48 -12.71 -12.58 13.16
C PHE A 48 -13.99 -13.32 13.58
N ASN A 49 -15.09 -13.10 12.87
CA ASN A 49 -16.39 -13.68 13.24
C ASN A 49 -16.52 -15.16 12.83
N ASP A 50 -16.07 -15.50 11.62
CA ASP A 50 -16.31 -16.81 11.01
C ASP A 50 -15.05 -17.70 11.05
N GLY A 51 -13.90 -17.13 11.41
CA GLY A 51 -12.61 -17.85 11.48
C GLY A 51 -12.14 -18.37 10.12
N LYS A 52 -12.56 -17.73 9.02
CA LYS A 52 -12.21 -18.10 7.65
C LYS A 52 -12.32 -16.89 6.71
N PRO A 53 -11.59 -16.89 5.59
CA PRO A 53 -11.83 -15.93 4.53
C PRO A 53 -13.21 -16.15 3.92
N VAL A 54 -13.94 -15.05 3.71
CA VAL A 54 -15.20 -15.04 2.97
C VAL A 54 -15.12 -13.93 1.93
N GLU A 55 -15.42 -14.26 0.68
CA GLU A 55 -15.44 -13.26 -0.39
C GLU A 55 -16.55 -12.24 -0.15
N GLY A 56 -16.21 -10.97 -0.32
CA GLY A 56 -17.17 -9.88 -0.21
C GLY A 56 -18.02 -9.73 -1.46
N SER A 57 -19.13 -9.01 -1.34
CA SER A 57 -20.02 -8.72 -2.46
C SER A 57 -19.90 -7.25 -2.88
N GLY A 58 -19.94 -6.98 -4.18
CA GLY A 58 -20.06 -5.62 -4.72
C GLY A 58 -21.38 -4.91 -4.35
N ALA A 59 -22.32 -5.62 -3.72
CA ALA A 59 -23.52 -5.01 -3.12
C ALA A 59 -23.28 -4.40 -1.73
N ASN A 60 -22.20 -4.80 -1.03
CA ASN A 60 -21.85 -4.31 0.30
C ASN A 60 -20.44 -3.71 0.24
N VAL A 61 -20.34 -2.44 -0.14
CA VAL A 61 -19.06 -1.74 -0.32
C VAL A 61 -18.93 -0.60 0.67
N VAL A 62 -17.75 -0.47 1.27
CA VAL A 62 -17.36 0.70 2.09
C VAL A 62 -16.08 1.28 1.53
N GLU A 63 -16.04 2.60 1.33
CA GLU A 63 -14.81 3.31 1.02
C GLU A 63 -14.13 3.73 2.34
N TRP A 64 -12.90 3.27 2.54
CA TRP A 64 -12.08 3.66 3.70
C TRP A 64 -10.60 3.60 3.36
N ASN A 65 -9.86 4.62 3.82
CA ASN A 65 -8.44 4.82 3.55
C ASN A 65 -8.07 4.71 2.04
N SER A 66 -8.82 5.43 1.20
CA SER A 66 -8.65 5.49 -0.26
C SER A 66 -8.72 4.13 -0.97
N ALA A 67 -9.43 3.17 -0.38
CA ALA A 67 -9.70 1.87 -0.97
C ALA A 67 -11.16 1.46 -0.79
N ASN A 68 -11.67 0.70 -1.76
CA ASN A 68 -12.98 0.07 -1.67
C ASN A 68 -12.86 -1.28 -0.98
N TRP A 69 -13.67 -1.50 0.07
CA TRP A 69 -13.73 -2.74 0.83
C TRP A 69 -15.05 -3.45 0.55
N HIS A 70 -14.99 -4.75 0.25
CA HIS A 70 -16.19 -5.56 0.00
C HIS A 70 -16.50 -6.43 1.21
N PHE A 71 -17.78 -6.60 1.53
CA PHE A 71 -18.23 -7.37 2.66
C PHE A 71 -19.22 -8.45 2.24
N ALA A 72 -19.16 -9.60 2.92
CA ALA A 72 -20.05 -10.72 2.65
C ALA A 72 -21.50 -10.37 3.02
N THR A 73 -21.68 -9.49 4.01
CA THR A 73 -22.98 -9.05 4.52
C THR A 73 -23.01 -7.54 4.80
N PRO A 74 -24.18 -6.88 4.74
CA PRO A 74 -24.30 -5.48 5.14
C PRO A 74 -23.99 -5.27 6.64
N GLN A 75 -24.17 -6.29 7.47
CA GLN A 75 -23.81 -6.24 8.90
C GLN A 75 -22.30 -6.17 9.09
N ASN A 76 -21.52 -6.92 8.31
CA ASN A 76 -20.06 -6.83 8.35
C ASN A 76 -19.58 -5.47 7.85
N ALA A 77 -20.19 -4.93 6.78
CA ALA A 77 -19.90 -3.57 6.31
C ALA A 77 -20.13 -2.51 7.39
N ALA A 78 -21.26 -2.58 8.10
CA ALA A 78 -21.57 -1.69 9.22
C ALA A 78 -20.55 -1.81 10.36
N LYS A 79 -20.22 -3.04 10.78
CA LYS A 79 -19.20 -3.29 11.82
C LYS A 79 -17.84 -2.72 11.44
N PHE A 80 -17.43 -2.89 10.17
CA PHE A 80 -16.18 -2.33 9.69
C PHE A 80 -16.19 -0.81 9.76
N LEU A 81 -17.26 -0.16 9.30
CA LEU A 81 -17.36 1.30 9.31
C LEU A 81 -17.35 1.89 10.73
N GLU A 82 -17.86 1.15 11.73
CA GLU A 82 -17.81 1.56 13.14
C GLU A 82 -16.38 1.60 13.69
N ASN A 83 -15.53 0.64 13.30
CA ASN A 83 -14.13 0.60 13.75
C ASN A 83 -13.21 -0.10 12.72
N PRO A 84 -12.80 0.60 11.65
CA PRO A 84 -12.02 -0.01 10.57
C PRO A 84 -10.69 -0.60 11.04
N GLU A 85 -10.02 0.07 11.97
CA GLU A 85 -8.70 -0.33 12.52
C GLU A 85 -8.76 -1.63 13.35
N ALA A 86 -9.94 -2.05 13.80
CA ALA A 86 -10.12 -3.34 14.48
C ALA A 86 -10.08 -4.51 13.49
N PHE A 87 -10.41 -4.28 12.22
CA PHE A 87 -10.58 -5.36 11.24
C PHE A 87 -9.57 -5.31 10.09
N ALA A 88 -9.11 -4.11 9.71
CA ALA A 88 -8.11 -3.95 8.65
C ALA A 88 -6.80 -4.68 9.01
N PRO A 89 -6.13 -5.34 8.05
CA PRO A 89 -4.83 -5.95 8.31
C PRO A 89 -3.79 -4.91 8.71
N VAL A 90 -2.89 -5.27 9.63
CA VAL A 90 -1.90 -4.33 10.20
C VAL A 90 -1.02 -3.67 9.14
N PHE A 91 -0.64 -4.41 8.10
CA PHE A 91 0.16 -3.90 6.99
C PHE A 91 -0.70 -3.65 5.75
N GLY A 92 -1.92 -3.16 5.95
CA GLY A 92 -2.79 -2.68 4.87
C GLY A 92 -3.24 -3.71 3.84
N GLY A 93 -2.97 -4.99 4.05
CA GLY A 93 -3.23 -6.06 3.08
C GLY A 93 -1.99 -6.59 2.36
N TYR A 94 -0.83 -5.99 2.58
CA TYR A 94 0.46 -6.54 2.17
C TYR A 94 0.91 -7.68 3.08
N CYS A 95 1.78 -8.53 2.55
CA CYS A 95 2.31 -9.68 3.28
C CYS A 95 3.09 -9.25 4.52
N ALA A 96 2.62 -9.64 5.70
CA ALA A 96 3.23 -9.32 6.99
C ALA A 96 4.67 -9.85 7.12
N TYR A 97 4.94 -11.03 6.56
CA TYR A 97 6.30 -11.57 6.51
C TYR A 97 7.20 -10.72 5.61
N ALA A 98 6.73 -10.31 4.43
CA ALA A 98 7.51 -9.44 3.55
C ALA A 98 7.77 -8.09 4.21
N ALA A 99 6.76 -7.50 4.87
CA ALA A 99 6.92 -6.27 5.63
C ALA A 99 8.00 -6.39 6.71
N SER A 100 8.05 -7.53 7.43
CA SER A 100 9.12 -7.81 8.41
C SER A 100 10.53 -7.89 7.79
N LYS A 101 10.62 -8.10 6.48
CA LYS A 101 11.86 -8.14 5.71
C LYS A 101 12.13 -6.85 4.92
N GLY A 102 11.28 -5.84 5.04
CA GLY A 102 11.43 -4.56 4.35
C GLY A 102 10.91 -4.58 2.91
N TYR A 103 10.03 -5.51 2.54
CA TYR A 103 9.46 -5.64 1.20
C TYR A 103 7.93 -5.58 1.21
N LEU A 104 7.35 -5.16 0.10
CA LEU A 104 5.92 -5.31 -0.17
C LEU A 104 5.69 -6.56 -1.01
N ALA A 105 4.62 -7.28 -0.72
CA ALA A 105 4.12 -8.37 -1.55
C ALA A 105 2.60 -8.46 -1.41
N PRO A 106 1.87 -8.84 -2.46
CA PRO A 106 0.43 -9.08 -2.38
C PRO A 106 0.15 -10.26 -1.45
N THR A 107 -1.12 -10.55 -1.21
CA THR A 107 -1.54 -11.63 -0.30
C THR A 107 -2.59 -12.53 -0.91
N VAL A 108 -2.73 -13.72 -0.34
CA VAL A 108 -3.84 -14.65 -0.63
C VAL A 108 -4.70 -14.81 0.63
N PRO A 109 -6.02 -14.94 0.48
CA PRO A 109 -6.96 -14.87 1.60
C PRO A 109 -6.82 -16.05 2.57
N GLU A 110 -6.30 -17.20 2.15
CA GLU A 110 -6.09 -18.38 3.01
C GLU A 110 -4.87 -18.25 3.93
N ALA A 111 -3.94 -17.35 3.59
CA ALA A 111 -2.68 -17.19 4.30
C ALA A 111 -2.76 -16.05 5.33
N TRP A 112 -3.54 -16.25 6.39
CA TRP A 112 -3.79 -15.24 7.43
C TRP A 112 -3.43 -15.71 8.84
N THR A 113 -3.27 -14.77 9.77
CA THR A 113 -3.14 -15.03 11.20
C THR A 113 -3.88 -13.93 11.97
N ILE A 114 -4.68 -14.31 12.96
CA ILE A 114 -5.10 -13.38 14.02
C ILE A 114 -4.13 -13.53 15.18
N HIS A 115 -3.54 -12.42 15.63
CA HIS A 115 -2.67 -12.38 16.80
C HIS A 115 -2.98 -11.10 17.57
N GLU A 116 -3.25 -11.21 18.88
CA GLU A 116 -3.63 -10.07 19.73
C GLU A 116 -4.74 -9.21 19.11
N ASP A 117 -5.81 -9.86 18.64
CA ASP A 117 -6.97 -9.23 17.99
C ASP A 117 -6.64 -8.39 16.76
N LYS A 118 -5.52 -8.68 16.10
CA LYS A 118 -5.10 -8.02 14.84
C LYS A 118 -4.92 -9.02 13.71
N LEU A 119 -5.32 -8.59 12.50
CA LEU A 119 -5.25 -9.38 11.28
C LEU A 119 -3.91 -9.18 10.57
N TYR A 120 -3.28 -10.29 10.20
CA TYR A 120 -2.06 -10.34 9.40
C TYR A 120 -2.28 -11.24 8.20
N LEU A 121 -1.98 -10.74 7.01
CA LEU A 121 -2.08 -11.50 5.76
C LEU A 121 -0.68 -11.84 5.24
N ASN A 122 -0.57 -12.91 4.45
CA ASN A 122 0.69 -13.38 3.88
C ASN A 122 0.53 -13.71 2.39
N TYR A 123 1.66 -13.64 1.67
CA TYR A 123 1.72 -13.88 0.23
C TYR A 123 1.25 -15.27 -0.18
N ASN A 124 1.58 -16.28 0.64
CA ASN A 124 1.16 -17.66 0.49
C ASN A 124 1.34 -18.41 1.81
N LEU A 125 0.91 -19.68 1.86
CA LEU A 125 1.01 -20.53 3.04
C LEU A 125 2.45 -20.78 3.49
N GLN A 126 3.42 -20.74 2.59
CA GLN A 126 4.84 -20.90 2.95
C GLN A 126 5.38 -19.64 3.67
N ALA A 127 5.04 -18.45 3.18
CA ALA A 127 5.36 -17.20 3.86
C ALA A 127 4.66 -17.11 5.23
N GLN A 128 3.42 -17.58 5.32
CA GLN A 128 2.67 -17.68 6.57
C GLN A 128 3.33 -18.66 7.55
N LYS A 129 3.89 -19.77 7.07
CA LYS A 129 4.67 -20.69 7.90
C LYS A 129 5.90 -19.99 8.50
N LEU A 130 6.68 -19.29 7.66
CA LEU A 130 7.85 -18.52 8.12
C LEU A 130 7.46 -17.37 9.07
N TRP A 131 6.34 -16.70 8.81
CA TRP A 131 5.77 -15.70 9.70
C TRP A 131 5.50 -16.27 11.09
N ARG A 132 4.93 -17.48 11.16
CA ARG A 132 4.55 -18.16 12.40
C ARG A 132 5.72 -18.70 13.22
N GLU A 133 6.94 -18.73 12.68
CA GLU A 133 8.12 -19.13 13.45
C GLU A 133 8.47 -18.11 14.55
N ASP A 134 8.14 -16.82 14.36
CA ASP A 134 8.38 -15.74 15.33
C ASP A 134 7.40 -14.58 15.08
N VAL A 135 6.12 -14.77 15.40
CA VAL A 135 5.09 -13.73 15.18
C VAL A 135 5.45 -12.42 15.88
N PRO A 136 5.75 -12.38 17.20
CA PRO A 136 6.04 -11.12 17.88
C PRO A 136 7.27 -10.40 17.31
N GLY A 137 8.36 -11.13 17.04
CA GLY A 137 9.57 -10.52 16.48
C GLY A 137 9.38 -10.05 15.03
N ASN A 138 8.57 -10.76 14.23
CA ASN A 138 8.23 -10.32 12.88
C ASN A 138 7.31 -9.09 12.88
N ILE A 139 6.40 -8.97 13.85
CA ILE A 139 5.58 -7.76 14.03
C ILE A 139 6.48 -6.55 14.31
N VAL A 140 7.40 -6.64 15.29
CA VAL A 140 8.31 -5.55 15.63
C VAL A 140 9.12 -5.09 14.42
N LYS A 141 9.68 -6.03 13.66
CA LYS A 141 10.44 -5.72 12.43
C LYS A 141 9.55 -5.10 11.35
N GLY A 142 8.33 -5.62 11.17
CA GLY A 142 7.39 -5.09 10.18
C GLY A 142 6.97 -3.66 10.51
N LEU A 143 6.65 -3.38 11.77
CA LEU A 143 6.31 -2.03 12.24
C LEU A 143 7.48 -1.05 12.15
N ALA A 144 8.73 -1.51 12.29
CA ALA A 144 9.90 -0.65 12.08
C ALA A 144 10.08 -0.25 10.61
N ASN A 145 9.60 -1.07 9.69
CA ASN A 145 9.65 -0.82 8.25
C ASN A 145 8.41 -0.05 7.75
N TRP A 146 7.26 -0.22 8.37
CA TRP A 146 5.98 0.37 7.98
C TRP A 146 5.74 1.74 8.65
N PRO A 147 5.16 2.74 7.97
CA PRO A 147 4.76 2.76 6.55
C PRO A 147 5.90 3.13 5.59
N GLY A 148 7.13 3.31 6.07
CA GLY A 148 8.27 3.79 5.25
C GLY A 148 8.61 2.93 4.03
N ILE A 149 8.27 1.64 4.04
CA ILE A 149 8.44 0.74 2.87
C ILE A 149 7.49 1.03 1.70
N LEU A 150 6.49 1.89 1.88
CA LEU A 150 5.59 2.31 0.80
C LEU A 150 6.28 3.25 -0.21
N GLY A 151 7.39 3.89 0.16
CA GLY A 151 8.14 4.82 -0.71
C GLY A 151 7.96 6.29 -0.37
#